data_AF-A0A379T097-F1
#
_entry.id   AF-A0A379T097-F1
#
_cell.length_a   1.000
_cell.length_b   1.000
_cell.length_c   1.000
_cell.angle_alpha   90.00
_cell.angle_beta   90.00
_cell.angle_gamma   90.00
#
_symmetry.space_group_name_H-M   'P 1'
#
loop_
_entity.id
_entity.type
_entity.pdbx_description
1 polymer ?
#
loop_
_entity_poly.entity_id
_entity_poly.type
_entity_poly.pdbx_seq_one_letter_code
_entity_poly.pdbx_strand_id
1 'polypeptide(L)'
;MLGTNGLPHAIRFYDPLMELLGYPRGGRNEEITWWGVFNGNNTTALGVRKPFDKQDATTGNGVMVALIARSAEHIQQLHALALNHGGTDEGAPGLRRW
;
A
#
# COMPACT_ATOMS: atom_id res chain seq x y z
N MET A 1 5.56 -7.58 -1.22
CA MET A 1 6.63 -6.56 -1.20
C MET A 1 6.57 -5.76 -2.50
N LEU A 2 6.68 -4.44 -2.45
CA LEU A 2 6.75 -3.54 -3.60
C LEU A 2 8.04 -2.72 -3.59
N GLY A 3 8.54 -2.38 -4.78
CA GLY A 3 9.69 -1.47 -4.95
C GLY A 3 9.26 0.00 -4.98
N THR A 4 10.12 0.91 -4.53
CA THR A 4 9.93 2.36 -4.67
C THR A 4 11.24 3.10 -4.91
N ASN A 5 11.18 4.18 -5.70
CA ASN A 5 12.27 5.14 -5.88
C ASN A 5 12.24 6.27 -4.84
N GLY A 6 11.17 6.35 -4.02
CA GLY A 6 10.95 7.43 -3.07
C GLY A 6 10.28 6.93 -1.80
N LEU A 7 11.05 6.30 -0.91
CA LEU A 7 10.53 5.73 0.34
C LEU A 7 9.74 6.76 1.17
N PRO A 8 10.20 8.02 1.39
CA PRO A 8 9.42 9.01 2.13
C PRO A 8 8.06 9.33 1.50
N HIS A 9 7.94 9.25 0.17
CA HIS A 9 6.66 9.47 -0.51
C HIS A 9 5.73 8.26 -0.32
N ALA A 10 6.24 7.04 -0.51
CA ALA A 10 5.48 5.82 -0.26
C ALA A 10 4.96 5.76 1.18
N ILE A 11 5.77 6.19 2.14
CA ILE A 11 5.40 6.33 3.54
C ILE A 11 4.21 7.28 3.72
N ARG A 12 4.27 8.50 3.18
CA ARG A 12 3.19 9.48 3.29
C ARG A 12 1.89 9.03 2.61
N PHE A 13 2.01 8.19 1.57
CA PHE A 13 0.86 7.61 0.88
C PHE A 13 0.22 6.47 1.68
N TYR A 14 1.01 5.49 2.13
CA TYR A 14 0.49 4.27 2.75
C TYR A 14 0.19 4.40 4.25
N ASP A 15 0.87 5.27 5.00
CA ASP A 15 0.63 5.43 6.45
C ASP A 15 -0.86 5.69 6.78
N PRO A 16 -1.55 6.68 6.18
CA PRO A 16 -2.95 6.95 6.50
C PRO A 16 -3.91 5.87 5.96
N LEU A 17 -3.58 5.24 4.82
CA LEU A 17 -4.39 4.16 4.25
C LEU A 17 -4.37 2.92 5.15
N MET A 18 -3.20 2.53 5.63
CA MET A 18 -3.01 1.37 6.49
C MET A 18 -3.61 1.58 7.87
N GLU A 19 -3.54 2.81 8.39
CA GLU A 19 -4.24 3.21 9.61
C GLU A 19 -5.76 3.04 9.46
N LEU A 20 -6.36 3.53 8.38
CA LEU A 20 -7.80 3.38 8.11
C LEU A 20 -8.23 1.92 7.92
N LEU A 21 -7.37 1.12 7.28
CA LEU A 21 -7.55 -0.34 7.13
C LEU A 21 -7.36 -1.12 8.44
N GLY A 22 -6.77 -0.52 9.48
CA GLY A 22 -6.47 -1.19 10.75
C GLY A 22 -5.21 -2.06 10.72
N TYR A 23 -4.31 -1.86 9.75
CA TYR A 23 -3.00 -2.51 9.72
C TYR A 23 -1.99 -1.68 10.51
N PRO A 24 -1.47 -2.18 11.65
CA PRO A 24 -0.54 -1.42 12.46
C PRO A 24 0.75 -1.14 11.71
N ARG A 25 1.40 -0.02 12.03
CA ARG A 25 2.76 0.24 11.53
C ARG A 25 3.69 -0.86 12.03
N GLY A 26 4.43 -1.46 11.11
CA GLY A 26 5.49 -2.40 11.41
C GLY A 26 6.81 -1.66 11.64
N GLY A 27 7.90 -2.29 11.22
CA GLY A 27 9.23 -1.67 11.23
C GLY A 27 9.47 -0.77 10.02
N ARG A 28 10.38 0.18 10.22
CA ARG A 28 10.82 1.14 9.21
C ARG A 28 12.29 1.48 9.42
N ASN A 29 13.03 1.58 8.33
CA ASN A 29 14.37 2.15 8.27
C ASN A 29 14.53 2.93 6.94
N GLU A 30 15.76 3.29 6.60
CA GLU A 30 16.08 4.10 5.40
C GLU A 30 15.82 3.37 4.06
N GLU A 31 15.72 2.04 4.10
CA GLU A 31 15.62 1.16 2.92
C GLU A 31 14.25 0.50 2.77
N ILE A 32 13.51 0.32 3.87
CA ILE A 32 12.25 -0.43 3.88
C ILE A 32 11.28 0.09 4.95
N THR A 33 9.99 -0.05 4.67
CA THR A 33 8.89 0.10 5.64
C THR A 33 7.87 -1.01 5.41
N TRP A 34 7.13 -1.39 6.46
CA TRP A 34 5.97 -2.28 6.30
C TRP A 34 4.84 -1.97 7.27
N TRP A 35 3.64 -2.43 6.93
CA TRP A 35 2.42 -2.34 7.71
C TRP A 35 1.80 -3.74 7.85
N GLY A 36 1.37 -4.07 9.06
CA GLY A 36 1.04 -5.43 9.47
C GLY A 36 2.12 -6.05 10.36
N VAL A 37 1.80 -7.20 10.93
CA VAL A 37 2.67 -7.92 11.88
C VAL A 37 3.39 -9.04 11.15
N PHE A 38 4.68 -9.23 11.42
CA PHE A 38 5.41 -10.46 11.09
C PHE A 38 5.58 -11.26 12.38
N ASN A 39 4.52 -11.95 12.81
CA ASN A 39 4.54 -12.82 13.98
C ASN A 39 4.21 -14.25 13.55
N GLY A 40 5.26 -14.97 13.17
CA GLY A 40 5.16 -16.33 12.60
C GLY A 40 4.58 -16.36 11.19
N ASN A 41 4.35 -17.57 10.69
CA ASN A 41 4.00 -17.83 9.29
C ASN A 41 2.52 -17.59 8.95
N ASN A 42 1.72 -17.14 9.93
CA ASN A 42 0.27 -16.97 9.78
C ASN A 42 -0.15 -15.50 9.70
N THR A 43 0.82 -14.60 9.50
CA THR A 43 0.57 -13.16 9.43
C THR A 43 1.06 -12.61 8.09
N THR A 44 0.47 -11.50 7.64
CA THR A 44 0.81 -10.87 6.37
C THR A 44 1.01 -9.39 6.60
N ALA A 45 1.99 -8.83 5.89
CA ALA A 45 2.27 -7.41 5.90
C ALA A 45 2.48 -6.90 4.47
N LEU A 46 2.04 -5.67 4.21
CA LEU A 46 2.45 -4.94 3.03
C LEU A 46 3.77 -4.25 3.33
N GLY A 47 4.81 -4.55 2.56
CA GLY A 47 6.09 -3.87 2.67
C GLY A 47 6.51 -3.19 1.39
N VAL A 48 7.16 -2.05 1.54
CA VAL A 48 7.67 -1.20 0.47
C VAL A 48 9.14 -0.92 0.74
N ARG A 49 10.00 -1.12 -0.26
CA ARG A 49 11.45 -0.98 -0.11
C ARG A 49 12.11 -0.33 -1.33
N LYS A 50 13.31 0.21 -1.13
CA LYS A 50 14.24 0.41 -2.24
C LYS A 50 14.66 -0.97 -2.79
N PRO A 51 14.79 -1.14 -4.12
CA PRO A 51 15.18 -2.42 -4.72
C PRO A 51 16.50 -2.96 -4.16
N PHE A 52 16.56 -4.26 -3.91
CA PHE A 52 17.74 -4.88 -3.28
C PHE A 52 18.96 -4.88 -4.21
N ASP A 53 18.74 -5.00 -5.52
CA ASP A 53 19.75 -4.94 -6.57
C ASP A 53 20.23 -3.51 -6.89
N LYS A 54 19.67 -2.50 -6.20
CA LYS A 54 19.99 -1.07 -6.32
C LYS A 54 19.68 -0.45 -7.68
N GLN A 55 18.95 -1.15 -8.53
CA GLN A 55 18.41 -0.57 -9.76
C GLN A 55 17.16 0.24 -9.44
N ASP A 56 16.74 1.07 -10.39
CA ASP A 56 15.50 1.83 -10.25
C ASP A 56 14.30 0.88 -10.13
N ALA A 57 13.42 1.17 -9.18
CA ALA A 57 12.14 0.49 -9.06
C ALA A 57 11.29 0.77 -10.30
N THR A 58 10.69 -0.28 -10.84
CA THR A 58 9.78 -0.21 -11.99
C THR A 58 8.40 -0.72 -11.61
N THR A 59 7.40 -0.33 -12.39
CA THR A 59 6.04 -0.90 -12.31
C THR A 59 5.96 -2.15 -13.17
N GLY A 60 5.55 -3.28 -12.60
CA GLY A 60 5.26 -4.49 -13.38
C GLY A 60 3.87 -4.40 -14.02
N ASN A 61 3.76 -4.66 -15.32
CA ASN A 61 2.45 -4.70 -15.99
C ASN A 61 1.58 -5.81 -15.39
N GLY A 62 0.36 -5.46 -14.97
CA GLY A 62 -0.58 -6.37 -14.30
C GLY A 62 -0.35 -6.58 -12.79
N VAL A 63 0.66 -5.93 -12.19
CA VAL A 63 0.86 -5.99 -10.73
C VAL A 63 -0.22 -5.19 -10.02
N MET A 64 -1.00 -5.88 -9.18
CA MET A 64 -2.03 -5.27 -8.34
C MET A 64 -1.95 -5.84 -6.93
N VAL A 65 -2.06 -4.98 -5.92
CA VAL A 65 -2.21 -5.38 -4.52
C VAL A 65 -3.64 -5.08 -4.09
N ALA A 66 -4.41 -6.12 -3.82
CA ALA A 66 -5.76 -5.99 -3.27
C ALA A 66 -5.71 -5.99 -1.73
N LEU A 67 -6.37 -5.02 -1.11
CA LEU A 67 -6.47 -4.86 0.33
C LEU A 67 -7.94 -5.03 0.74
N ILE A 68 -8.18 -5.72 1.86
CA ILE A 68 -9.53 -6.06 2.29
C ILE A 68 -10.17 -4.85 2.97
N ALA A 69 -11.25 -4.34 2.39
CA ALA A 69 -12.10 -3.31 2.99
C ALA A 69 -13.37 -3.95 3.59
N ARG A 70 -13.91 -3.34 4.64
CA ARG A 70 -15.08 -3.88 5.39
C ARG A 70 -16.45 -3.46 4.83
N SER A 71 -16.51 -2.45 3.95
CA SER A 71 -17.77 -1.98 3.33
C SER A 71 -17.51 -1.13 2.09
N ALA A 72 -18.57 -0.79 1.34
CA ALA A 72 -18.49 0.10 0.19
C ALA A 72 -18.07 1.53 0.57
N GLU A 73 -18.57 2.02 1.69
CA GLU A 73 -18.21 3.33 2.25
C GLU A 73 -16.73 3.35 2.64
N HIS A 74 -16.22 2.25 3.21
CA HIS A 74 -14.80 2.12 3.52
C HIS A 74 -13.93 2.19 2.26
N ILE A 75 -14.38 1.59 1.15
CA ILE A 75 -13.69 1.70 -0.15
C ILE A 75 -13.69 3.15 -0.63
N GLN A 76 -14.81 3.86 -0.53
CA GLN A 76 -14.89 5.28 -0.93
C GLN A 76 -13.95 6.16 -0.10
N GLN A 77 -13.90 5.95 1.22
CA GLN A 77 -12.99 6.66 2.11
C GLN A 77 -11.52 6.38 1.75
N LEU A 78 -11.15 5.12 1.52
CA LEU A 78 -9.81 4.75 1.11
C LEU A 78 -9.42 5.35 -0.24
N HIS A 79 -10.33 5.35 -1.21
CA HIS A 79 -10.10 5.95 -2.53
C HIS A 79 -9.86 7.45 -2.45
N ALA A 80 -10.75 8.18 -1.77
CA ALA A 80 -10.59 9.63 -1.56
C ALA A 80 -9.29 9.97 -0.81
N LEU A 81 -8.96 9.18 0.22
CA LEU A 81 -7.72 9.34 0.98
C LEU A 81 -6.49 9.08 0.11
N ALA A 82 -6.50 8.03 -0.72
CA ALA A 82 -5.40 7.74 -1.63
C ALA A 82 -5.16 8.90 -2.61
N LEU A 83 -6.21 9.44 -3.21
CA LEU A 83 -6.11 10.60 -4.11
C LEU A 83 -5.53 11.83 -3.40
N ASN A 84 -6.00 12.14 -2.19
CA ASN A 84 -5.50 13.27 -1.39
C ASN A 84 -4.02 13.12 -1.01
N HIS A 85 -3.50 11.90 -0.94
CA HIS A 85 -2.10 11.62 -0.59
C HIS A 85 -1.18 11.35 -1.81
N GLY A 86 -1.63 11.73 -3.02
CA GLY A 86 -0.81 11.68 -4.23
C GLY A 86 -1.02 10.43 -5.11
N GLY A 87 -2.05 9.64 -4.82
CA GLY A 87 -2.51 8.57 -5.70
C GLY A 87 -3.13 9.13 -6.99
N THR A 88 -3.19 8.29 -8.01
CA THR A 88 -3.89 8.59 -9.27
C THR A 88 -5.07 7.63 -9.41
N ASP A 89 -6.20 8.12 -9.93
CA ASP A 89 -7.37 7.28 -10.16
C ASP A 89 -7.18 6.40 -11.40
N GLU A 90 -7.32 5.09 -11.22
CA GLU A 90 -7.36 4.09 -12.31
C GLU A 90 -8.76 3.44 -12.43
N GLY A 91 -9.75 3.99 -11.73
CA GLY A 91 -11.14 3.55 -11.80
C GLY A 91 -11.85 3.75 -10.47
N ALA A 92 -12.83 4.64 -10.48
CA ALA A 92 -13.62 5.00 -9.31
C ALA A 92 -14.23 3.79 -8.57
N PRO A 93 -14.50 3.93 -7.26
CA PRO A 93 -15.22 2.93 -6.47
C PRO A 93 -16.57 2.58 -7.09
N GLY A 94 -16.84 1.29 -7.22
CA GLY A 94 -18.09 0.79 -7.78
C GLY A 94 -18.08 -0.72 -7.93
N LEU A 95 -19.28 -1.31 -8.04
CA LEU A 95 -19.42 -2.74 -8.28
C LEU A 95 -18.80 -3.09 -9.64
N ARG A 96 -17.87 -4.05 -9.64
CA ARG A 96 -17.27 -4.58 -10.87
C ARG A 96 -18.05 -5.83 -11.29
N ARG A 97 -18.53 -5.84 -12.54
CA ARG A 97 -19.20 -6.98 -13.16
C ARG A 97 -18.23 -7.54 -14.20
N TRP A 98 -17.60 -8.66 -13.88
CA TRP A 98 -16.76 -9.41 -14.82
C TRP A 98 -17.49 -10.68 -15.20
#